data_AF-D6ALD0-F1
#
_entry.id   AF-D6ALD0-F1
#
_cell.length_a   1.000
_cell.length_b   1.000
_cell.length_c   1.000
_cell.angle_alpha   90.00
_cell.angle_beta   90.00
_cell.angle_gamma   90.00
#
_symmetry.space_group_name_H-M   'P 1'
#
loop_
_entity.id
_entity.type
_entity.pdbx_description
1 polymer ?
#
loop_
_entity_poly.entity_id
_entity_poly.type
_entity_poly.pdbx_seq_one_letter_code
_entity_poly.pdbx_strand_id
1 'polypeptide(L)' 'MNLYDSPVERARRTRERAEELGRAADRATDPEHRRRLRAKALRLLREEPTPDPGR' A
#
# COMPACT_ATOMS: atom_id res chain seq x y z
N MET A 1 -25.97 -2.66 -1.16
CA MET A 1 -25.14 -3.80 -1.62
C MET A 1 -23.70 -3.56 -1.15
N ASN A 2 -23.33 -4.06 0.03
CA ASN A 2 -21.93 -4.11 0.46
C ASN A 2 -21.32 -5.39 -0.14
N LEU A 3 -20.93 -5.32 -1.41
CA LEU A 3 -20.14 -6.39 -2.02
C LEU A 3 -18.74 -6.31 -1.42
N TYR A 4 -18.48 -7.21 -0.48
CA TYR A 4 -17.17 -7.72 -0.09
C TYR A 4 -15.98 -6.93 -0.61
N ASP A 5 -15.46 -6.03 0.25
CA ASP A 5 -14.07 -5.58 0.21
C ASP A 5 -13.21 -6.83 0.52
N SER A 6 -13.14 -7.73 -0.45
CA SER A 6 -12.54 -9.05 -0.31
C SER A 6 -11.09 -8.83 0.07
N PRO A 7 -10.49 -9.67 0.92
CA PRO A 7 -9.09 -9.53 1.31
C PRO A 7 -8.17 -9.41 0.09
N VAL A 8 -8.53 -10.06 -1.03
CA VAL A 8 -7.84 -9.95 -2.33
C VAL A 8 -7.98 -8.55 -2.97
N GLU A 9 -9.16 -7.94 -2.97
CA GLU A 9 -9.34 -6.57 -3.48
C GLU A 9 -8.63 -5.54 -2.61
N ARG A 10 -8.64 -5.75 -1.28
CA ARG A 10 -7.88 -4.93 -0.34
C ARG A 10 -6.39 -5.04 -0.59
N ALA A 11 -5.84 -6.26 -0.70
CA ALA A 11 -4.44 -6.49 -0.99
C ALA A 11 -4.04 -5.86 -2.33
N ARG A 12 -4.89 -5.99 -3.36
CA ARG A 12 -4.68 -5.35 -4.66
C ARG A 12 -4.63 -3.83 -4.55
N ARG A 13 -5.61 -3.20 -3.90
CA ARG A 13 -5.63 -1.74 -3.70
C ARG A 13 -4.45 -1.25 -2.87
N THR A 14 -4.10 -1.97 -1.81
CA THR A 14 -2.93 -1.66 -0.96
C THR A 14 -1.65 -1.71 -1.76
N ARG A 15 -1.49 -2.74 -2.60
CA ARG A 15 -0.35 -2.88 -3.51
C ARG A 15 -0.30 -1.77 -4.55
N GLU A 16 -1.40 -1.48 -5.24
CA GLU A 16 -1.48 -0.38 -6.21
C GLU A 16 -1.07 0.95 -5.57
N ARG A 17 -1.57 1.23 -4.36
CA ARG A 17 -1.26 2.44 -3.60
C ARG A 17 0.21 2.51 -3.17
N ALA A 18 0.82 1.37 -2.82
CA ALA A 18 2.24 1.30 -2.51
C ALA A 18 3.11 1.54 -3.75
N GLU A 19 2.72 1.00 -4.92
CA GLU A 19 3.40 1.23 -6.19
C GLU A 19 3.31 2.71 -6.62
N GLU A 20 2.16 3.35 -6.45
CA GLU A 20 1.99 4.79 -6.69
C GLU A 20 2.90 5.64 -5.80
N LEU A 21 2.98 5.32 -4.51
CA LEU A 21 3.88 6.00 -3.58
C LEU A 21 5.36 5.78 -3.94
N GLY A 22 5.73 4.60 -4.43
CA GLY A 22 7.06 4.32 -4.96
C GLY A 22 7.39 5.23 -6.16
N ARG A 23 6.50 5.29 -7.15
CA ARG A 23 6.65 6.18 -8.32
C ARG A 23 6.68 7.65 -7.96
N ALA A 24 5.91 8.06 -6.95
CA ALA A 24 5.95 9.43 -6.43
C ALA A 24 7.29 9.71 -5.74
N ALA A 25 7.83 8.73 -5.02
CA ALA A 25 9.13 8.85 -4.37
C ALA A 25 10.27 8.97 -5.38
N ASP A 26 10.23 8.22 -6.48
CA ASP A 26 11.25 8.32 -7.55
C ASP A 26 11.18 9.65 -8.30
N ARG A 27 10.00 10.29 -8.35
CA ARG A 27 9.83 11.64 -8.91
C ARG A 27 10.11 12.77 -7.92
N ALA A 28 10.19 12.48 -6.62
CA ALA A 28 10.43 13.49 -5.60
C ALA A 28 11.89 13.96 -5.64
N THR A 29 12.08 15.26 -5.86
CA THR A 29 13.38 15.93 -5.80
C THR A 29 13.89 16.10 -4.37
N ASP A 30 12.98 16.19 -3.40
CA ASP A 30 13.34 16.32 -2.00
C ASP A 30 13.68 14.95 -1.36
N PRO A 31 14.88 14.80 -0.76
CA PRO A 31 15.32 13.52 -0.22
C PRO A 31 14.52 13.08 1.01
N GLU A 32 14.03 14.01 1.84
CA GLU A 32 13.16 13.68 2.98
C GLU A 32 11.79 13.24 2.49
N HIS A 33 11.22 13.94 1.52
CA HIS A 33 9.93 13.60 0.92
C HIS A 33 9.96 12.22 0.27
N ARG A 34 11.02 11.91 -0.48
CA ARG A 34 11.27 10.58 -1.04
C ARG A 34 11.33 9.50 0.05
N ARG A 35 12.04 9.75 1.16
CA ARG A 35 12.10 8.80 2.29
C ARG A 35 10.72 8.57 2.91
N ARG A 36 9.93 9.63 3.11
CA ARG A 36 8.58 9.53 3.67
C ARG A 36 7.65 8.73 2.76
N LEU A 37 7.69 8.97 1.45
CA LEU A 37 6.89 8.23 0.47
C LEU A 37 7.26 6.75 0.42
N ARG A 38 8.56 6.41 0.38
CA ARG A 38 9.00 5.01 0.45
C ARG A 38 8.62 4.34 1.77
N ALA A 39 8.78 5.03 2.90
CA ALA A 39 8.37 4.50 4.20
C ALA A 39 6.86 4.24 4.26
N LYS A 40 6.05 5.11 3.64
CA LYS A 40 4.60 4.94 3.56
C LYS A 40 4.20 3.77 2.65
N ALA A 41 4.88 3.60 1.51
CA ALA A 41 4.69 2.44 0.63
C ALA A 41 4.99 1.12 1.36
N LEU A 42 6.11 1.07 2.08
CA LEU A 42 6.51 -0.11 2.86
C LEU A 42 5.52 -0.42 3.99
N ARG A 43 4.99 0.59 4.68
CA ARG A 43 3.96 0.38 5.71
C ARG A 43 2.70 -0.23 5.13
N LEU A 44 2.23 0.25 3.98
CA LEU A 44 1.06 -0.31 3.31
C LEU A 44 1.26 -1.79 2.95
N LEU A 45 2.41 -2.16 2.40
CA LEU A 45 2.72 -3.57 2.11
C LEU A 45 2.84 -4.43 3.36
N ARG A 46 3.30 -3.87 4.48
CA ARG A 46 3.47 -4.59 5.75
C ARG A 46 2.17 -4.68 6.56
N GLU A 47 1.26 -3.73 6.38
CA GLU A 47 -0.14 -3.77 6.85
C GLU A 47 -1.06 -4.49 5.86
N GLU A 48 -0.52 -5.32 4.93
CA GLU A 48 -1.35 -6.33 4.29
C GLU A 48 -2.14 -7.02 5.39
N PRO A 49 -3.49 -6.97 5.36
CA PRO A 49 -4.25 -7.81 6.25
C PRO A 49 -3.86 -9.21 5.81
N THR A 50 -3.03 -9.89 6.60
CA THR A 50 -2.95 -11.35 6.54
C THR A 50 -4.38 -11.81 6.40
N PRO A 51 -4.76 -12.46 5.28
CA PRO A 51 -6.11 -12.97 5.16
C PRO A 51 -6.23 -13.93 6.33
N ASP A 52 -6.94 -13.52 7.38
CA ASP A 52 -7.20 -14.35 8.53
C ASP A 52 -8.00 -15.55 7.97
N PRO A 53 -7.39 -16.74 7.85
CA PRO A 53 -8.10 -17.89 7.36
C PRO A 53 -8.73 -18.54 8.58
N GLY A 54 -9.79 -17.93 9.13
CA GLY A 54 -10.68 -18.63 10.04
C GLY A 54 -11.22 -17.82 11.20
N ARG A 55 -12.47 -17.39 11.05
CA ARG A 55 -13.47 -17.63 12.09
C ARG A 55 -14.86 -17.81 11.52
#